data_AF-A0A9E0I2D8-F1
#
_entry.id   AF-A0A9E0I2D8-F1
#
_cell.length_a   1.000
_cell.length_b   1.000
_cell.length_c   1.000
_cell.angle_alpha   90.00
_cell.angle_beta   90.00
_cell.angle_gamma   90.00
#
_symmetry.space_group_name_H-M   'P 1'
#
loop_
_entity.id
_entity.type
_entity.pdbx_description
1 polymer ?
#
loop_
_entity_poly.entity_id
_entity_poly.type
_entity_poly.pdbx_seq_one_letter_code
_entity_poly.pdbx_strand_id
1 'polypeptide(L)'
;MTRTVLRCVLALIFVFLVTKTAPVHAQLGDSAYVVRDVQVDTLAESSVKARNKAFLEAQVKAFAILSQRFGEAEQVKTPEPKILAGMVQDFEVTNEQLSTKRYRGTYVFRFKAGAANRYFGHGPVSGFSEETASGGTLILPFYQDGTKTVLWDTAKNPWLKAWLDAKTGDSSYIVPLGDVSDMMDIHDDQALT
;
A
#
# COMPACT_ATOMS: atom_id res chain seq x y z
N MET A 1 -5.04 46.74 54.15
CA MET A 1 -4.37 47.55 53.12
C MET A 1 -3.10 46.79 52.77
N THR A 2 -2.77 46.27 51.59
CA THR A 2 -3.09 46.55 50.18
C THR A 2 -2.39 45.43 49.37
N ARG A 3 -3.04 44.32 48.99
CA ARG A 3 -3.67 44.08 47.69
C ARG A 3 -2.95 44.63 46.43
N THR A 4 -1.61 44.63 46.35
CA THR A 4 -0.97 45.09 45.08
C THR A 4 0.44 44.55 44.76
N VAL A 5 0.73 43.26 44.96
CA VAL A 5 2.01 42.67 44.45
C VAL A 5 1.79 41.39 43.62
N LEU A 6 0.56 40.87 43.56
CA LEU A 6 0.24 39.61 42.87
C LEU A 6 -0.19 39.84 41.42
N ARG A 7 0.53 40.68 40.65
CA ARG A 7 0.21 40.96 39.23
C ARG A 7 1.44 41.31 38.39
N CYS A 8 2.62 40.73 38.64
CA CYS A 8 3.78 40.97 37.75
C CYS A 8 4.68 39.76 37.45
N VAL A 9 4.39 38.55 37.95
CA VAL A 9 5.24 37.36 37.66
C VAL A 9 4.62 36.42 36.62
N LEU A 10 3.42 36.72 36.11
CA LEU A 10 2.68 35.85 35.20
C LEU A 10 2.94 36.15 33.70
N ALA A 11 4.09 36.75 33.36
CA ALA A 11 4.35 37.27 32.00
C ALA A 11 5.59 36.67 31.30
N LEU A 12 6.29 35.70 31.88
CA LEU A 12 7.59 35.26 31.33
C LEU A 12 7.88 33.75 31.48
N ILE A 13 6.88 32.90 31.28
CA ILE A 13 7.10 31.46 30.99
C ILE A 13 6.17 31.05 29.85
N PHE A 14 6.24 31.76 28.72
CA PHE A 14 5.90 31.16 27.44
C PHE A 14 7.21 30.59 26.89
N VAL A 15 7.71 29.56 27.59
CA VAL A 15 8.89 28.81 27.14
C VAL A 15 8.49 28.12 25.85
N PHE A 16 9.12 28.60 24.80
CA PHE A 16 9.16 28.12 23.44
C PHE A 16 9.44 26.60 23.45
N LEU A 17 8.40 25.78 23.59
CA LEU A 17 8.50 24.34 23.37
C LEU A 17 8.55 24.16 21.85
N VAL A 18 9.76 24.28 21.30
CA VAL A 18 10.08 23.88 19.93
C VAL A 18 9.82 22.38 19.87
N THR A 19 8.61 22.00 19.52
CA THR A 19 8.29 20.64 19.12
C THR A 19 9.14 20.35 17.90
N LYS A 20 10.19 19.55 18.09
CA LYS A 20 10.89 18.85 17.01
C LYS A 20 9.85 17.96 16.36
N THR A 21 9.12 18.48 15.38
CA THR A 21 8.33 17.66 14.46
C THR A 21 9.35 16.88 13.65
N ALA A 22 9.72 15.70 14.14
CA ALA A 22 10.39 14.73 13.29
C ALA A 22 9.45 14.50 12.11
N PRO A 23 9.93 14.56 10.86
CA PRO A 23 9.14 14.08 9.74
C PRO A 23 8.78 12.63 10.04
N VAL A 24 7.48 12.39 10.26
CA VAL A 24 6.91 11.05 10.19
C VAL A 24 7.17 10.63 8.76
N HIS A 25 8.24 9.88 8.56
CA HIS A 25 8.50 9.22 7.30
C HIS A 25 7.40 8.16 7.21
N ALA A 26 6.31 8.48 6.51
CA ALA A 26 5.43 7.45 5.98
C ALA A 26 6.34 6.54 5.15
N GLN A 27 6.59 5.33 5.64
CA GLN A 27 7.48 4.38 4.98
C GLN A 27 6.83 3.96 3.66
N LEU A 28 7.25 4.61 2.57
CA LEU A 28 6.85 4.28 1.19
C LEU A 28 7.22 2.85 0.77
N GLY A 29 7.99 2.11 1.58
CA GLY A 29 8.41 0.73 1.30
C GLY A 29 7.53 -0.39 1.88
N ASP A 30 6.46 -0.08 2.63
CA ASP A 30 5.73 -1.10 3.41
C ASP A 30 4.53 -1.72 2.69
N SER A 31 4.15 -1.19 1.52
CA SER A 31 2.91 -1.55 0.81
C SER A 31 2.86 -3.04 0.43
N ALA A 32 4.00 -3.66 0.11
CA ALA A 32 4.09 -5.08 -0.21
C ALA A 32 3.67 -6.01 0.95
N TYR A 33 3.74 -5.53 2.20
CA TYR A 33 3.39 -6.29 3.41
C TYR A 33 2.02 -5.90 4.00
N VAL A 34 1.30 -4.96 3.35
CA VAL A 34 -0.05 -4.56 3.74
C VAL A 34 -1.06 -5.31 2.89
N VAL A 35 -1.98 -6.05 3.49
CA VAL A 35 -3.09 -6.70 2.78
C VAL A 35 -4.39 -5.98 3.10
N ARG A 36 -5.02 -5.41 2.09
CA ARG A 36 -6.28 -4.65 2.20
C ARG A 36 -7.49 -5.47 1.77
N ASP A 37 -8.66 -4.94 2.06
CA ASP A 37 -9.96 -5.45 1.58
C ASP A 37 -10.25 -6.91 1.93
N VAL A 38 -9.76 -7.37 3.09
CA VAL A 38 -9.99 -8.73 3.56
C VAL A 38 -11.39 -8.84 4.15
N GLN A 39 -12.32 -9.33 3.34
CA GLN A 39 -13.72 -9.46 3.71
C GLN A 39 -14.03 -10.78 4.41
N VAL A 40 -14.76 -10.68 5.52
CA VAL A 40 -15.27 -11.82 6.28
C VAL A 40 -16.73 -11.64 6.64
N ASP A 41 -17.45 -12.76 6.67
CA ASP A 41 -18.85 -12.85 7.04
C ASP A 41 -19.06 -14.17 7.78
N THR A 42 -19.34 -14.10 9.08
CA THR A 42 -19.42 -15.27 9.95
C THR A 42 -20.69 -15.26 10.78
N LEU A 43 -21.15 -16.48 11.08
CA LEU A 43 -22.26 -16.75 12.00
C LEU A 43 -21.76 -17.53 13.22
N ALA A 44 -22.28 -17.19 14.40
CA ALA A 44 -22.02 -17.91 15.65
C ALA A 44 -23.19 -17.75 16.64
N GLU A 45 -23.06 -18.32 17.82
CA GLU A 45 -24.08 -18.26 18.88
C GLU A 45 -24.32 -16.83 19.40
N SER A 46 -23.33 -15.93 19.26
CA SER A 46 -23.42 -14.51 19.60
C SER A 46 -22.55 -13.66 18.68
N SER A 47 -22.83 -12.36 18.61
CA SER A 47 -22.03 -11.36 17.88
C SER A 47 -20.55 -11.39 18.25
N VAL A 48 -20.24 -11.54 19.54
CA VAL A 48 -18.86 -11.59 20.07
C VAL A 48 -18.16 -12.87 19.61
N LYS A 49 -18.83 -14.02 19.69
CA LYS A 49 -18.28 -15.29 19.18
C LYS A 49 -18.08 -15.24 17.67
N ALA A 50 -18.99 -14.61 16.92
CA ALA A 50 -18.89 -14.44 15.47
C ALA A 50 -17.69 -13.55 15.12
N ARG A 51 -17.50 -12.43 15.83
CA ARG A 51 -16.35 -11.54 15.65
C ARG A 51 -15.02 -12.24 15.90
N ASN A 52 -14.90 -12.98 17.00
CA ASN A 52 -13.67 -13.72 17.31
C ASN A 52 -13.34 -14.76 16.23
N LYS A 53 -14.35 -15.48 15.75
CA LYS A 53 -14.22 -16.42 14.63
C LYS A 53 -13.81 -15.69 13.34
N ALA A 54 -14.45 -14.58 13.02
CA ALA A 54 -14.17 -13.76 11.85
C ALA A 54 -12.73 -13.24 11.85
N PHE A 55 -12.22 -12.82 13.00
CA PHE A 55 -10.84 -12.33 13.13
C PHE A 55 -9.80 -13.42 12.81
N LEU A 56 -10.03 -14.67 13.25
CA LEU A 56 -9.15 -15.79 12.93
C LEU A 56 -9.20 -16.14 11.44
N GLU A 57 -10.41 -16.18 10.86
CA GLU A 57 -10.60 -16.41 9.43
C GLU A 57 -9.97 -15.29 8.58
N ALA A 58 -10.10 -14.04 9.01
CA ALA A 58 -9.54 -12.88 8.31
C ALA A 58 -8.02 -12.93 8.29
N GLN A 59 -7.36 -13.30 9.40
CA GLN A 59 -5.91 -13.46 9.43
C GLN A 59 -5.42 -14.54 8.46
N VAL A 60 -6.10 -15.68 8.42
CA VAL A 60 -5.74 -16.78 7.51
C VAL A 60 -5.91 -16.35 6.05
N LYS A 61 -7.01 -15.67 5.72
CA LYS A 61 -7.23 -15.11 4.37
C LYS A 61 -6.17 -14.08 4.00
N ALA A 62 -5.86 -13.15 4.92
CA ALA A 62 -4.84 -12.14 4.70
C ALA A 62 -3.47 -12.77 4.44
N PHE A 63 -3.13 -13.83 5.18
CA PHE A 63 -1.90 -14.57 4.97
C PHE A 63 -1.83 -15.27 3.62
N ALA A 64 -2.92 -15.88 3.17
CA ALA A 64 -2.98 -16.51 1.86
C ALA A 64 -2.80 -15.48 0.73
N ILE A 65 -3.38 -14.29 0.88
CA ILE A 65 -3.15 -13.18 -0.09
C ILE A 65 -1.70 -12.71 -0.02
N LEU A 66 -1.12 -12.62 1.18
CA LEU A 66 0.29 -12.26 1.34
C LEU A 66 1.19 -13.29 0.64
N SER A 67 0.96 -14.60 0.79
CA SER A 67 1.82 -15.63 0.20
C SER A 67 1.85 -15.58 -1.33
N GLN A 68 0.74 -15.18 -1.97
CA GLN A 68 0.71 -14.92 -3.42
C GLN A 68 1.74 -13.87 -3.84
N ARG A 69 1.96 -12.84 -3.01
CA ARG A 69 2.96 -11.78 -3.27
C ARG A 69 4.40 -12.29 -3.18
N PHE A 70 4.61 -13.43 -2.50
CA PHE A 70 5.89 -14.14 -2.47
C PHE A 70 5.97 -15.22 -3.56
N GLY A 71 5.00 -15.30 -4.48
CA GLY A 71 4.97 -16.33 -5.52
C GLY A 71 4.52 -17.70 -5.02
N GLU A 72 4.05 -17.80 -3.77
CA GLU A 72 3.65 -19.05 -3.15
C GLU A 72 2.11 -19.13 -3.03
N ALA A 73 1.42 -19.04 -4.16
CA ALA A 73 -0.04 -18.93 -4.21
C ALA A 73 -0.80 -20.20 -3.75
N GLU A 74 -0.15 -21.37 -3.71
CA GLU A 74 -0.87 -22.65 -3.64
C GLU A 74 -0.20 -23.72 -2.75
N GLN A 75 1.05 -23.53 -2.32
CA GLN A 75 1.84 -24.56 -1.60
C GLN A 75 2.19 -24.22 -0.16
N VAL A 76 1.83 -23.02 0.33
CA VAL A 76 2.20 -22.62 1.70
C VAL A 76 1.24 -23.21 2.70
N LYS A 77 1.77 -24.10 3.53
CA LYS A 77 1.07 -24.52 4.74
C LYS A 77 0.83 -23.30 5.61
N THR A 78 -0.43 -22.91 5.83
CA THR A 78 -0.76 -21.83 6.75
C THR A 78 -0.15 -22.11 8.13
N PRO A 79 0.59 -21.15 8.72
CA PRO A 79 1.15 -21.30 10.05
C PRO A 79 0.06 -21.54 11.09
N GLU A 80 0.43 -22.11 12.24
CA GLU A 80 -0.47 -22.16 13.38
C GLU A 80 -0.94 -20.75 13.78
N PRO A 81 -2.18 -20.58 14.26
CA PRO A 81 -2.75 -19.26 14.55
C PRO A 81 -1.87 -18.38 15.45
N LYS A 82 -1.16 -18.98 16.40
CA LYS A 82 -0.25 -18.28 17.32
C LYS A 82 0.98 -17.71 16.60
N ILE A 83 1.54 -18.45 15.65
CA ILE A 83 2.67 -18.00 14.83
C ILE A 83 2.20 -16.89 13.90
N LEU A 84 1.06 -17.11 13.23
CA LEU A 84 0.48 -16.13 12.32
C LEU A 84 0.17 -14.79 13.01
N ALA A 85 -0.46 -14.82 14.19
CA ALA A 85 -0.71 -13.62 14.98
C ALA A 85 0.59 -12.89 15.38
N GLY A 86 1.70 -13.62 15.57
CA GLY A 86 3.02 -13.02 15.84
C GLY A 86 3.64 -12.31 14.63
N MET A 87 3.26 -12.71 13.41
CA MET A 87 3.72 -12.10 12.15
C MET A 87 2.96 -10.81 11.84
N VAL A 88 1.73 -10.65 12.33
CA VAL A 88 0.95 -9.42 12.20
C VAL A 88 1.60 -8.31 13.04
N GLN A 89 1.80 -7.15 12.42
CA GLN A 89 2.21 -5.92 13.08
C GLN A 89 1.01 -5.24 13.71
N ASP A 90 0.00 -4.96 12.89
CA ASP A 90 -1.27 -4.38 13.29
C ASP A 90 -2.37 -4.77 12.29
N PHE A 91 -3.60 -4.46 12.67
CA PHE A 91 -4.74 -4.60 11.79
C PHE A 91 -5.71 -3.44 12.01
N GLU A 92 -6.50 -3.17 10.99
CA GLU A 92 -7.52 -2.14 10.98
C GLU A 92 -8.83 -2.76 10.48
N VAL A 93 -9.96 -2.32 11.05
CA VAL A 93 -11.30 -2.73 10.61
C VAL A 93 -11.95 -1.52 9.97
N THR A 94 -12.15 -1.54 8.66
CA THR A 94 -12.63 -0.39 7.89
C THR A 94 -14.15 -0.36 7.75
N ASN A 95 -14.79 -1.52 7.72
CA ASN A 95 -16.25 -1.65 7.70
C ASN A 95 -16.62 -2.75 8.68
N GLU A 96 -17.35 -2.43 9.73
CA GLU A 96 -17.78 -3.37 10.76
C GLU A 96 -19.31 -3.37 10.87
N GLN A 97 -19.91 -4.55 10.76
CA GLN A 97 -21.35 -4.74 10.94
C GLN A 97 -21.59 -5.91 11.89
N LEU A 98 -22.25 -5.63 13.00
CA LEU A 98 -22.63 -6.63 14.00
C LEU A 98 -24.15 -6.79 14.03
N SER A 99 -24.59 -8.04 14.09
CA SER A 99 -25.97 -8.44 14.39
C SER A 99 -25.96 -9.44 15.56
N THR A 100 -27.12 -9.93 15.99
CA THR A 100 -27.25 -10.82 17.16
C THR A 100 -26.35 -12.05 17.10
N LYS A 101 -26.20 -12.64 15.91
CA LYS A 101 -25.45 -13.88 15.66
C LYS A 101 -24.50 -13.80 14.46
N ARG A 102 -24.42 -12.64 13.80
CA ARG A 102 -23.64 -12.45 12.57
C ARG A 102 -22.63 -11.34 12.76
N TYR A 103 -21.46 -11.53 12.19
CA TYR A 103 -20.43 -10.51 12.06
C TYR A 103 -20.03 -10.41 10.60
N ARG A 104 -19.97 -9.18 10.08
CA ARG A 104 -19.35 -8.89 8.79
C ARG A 104 -18.33 -7.79 8.99
N GLY A 105 -17.17 -7.95 8.38
CA GLY A 105 -16.27 -6.82 8.30
C GLY A 105 -15.19 -6.93 7.23
N THR A 106 -14.61 -5.77 6.96
CA THR A 106 -13.47 -5.61 6.05
C THR A 106 -12.25 -5.24 6.89
N TYR A 107 -11.17 -6.00 6.69
CA TYR A 107 -9.93 -5.82 7.42
C TYR A 107 -8.81 -5.34 6.49
N VAL A 108 -7.90 -4.55 7.08
CA VAL A 108 -6.56 -4.31 6.56
C VAL A 108 -5.58 -4.93 7.55
N PHE A 109 -4.68 -5.78 7.08
CA PHE A 109 -3.61 -6.37 7.90
C PHE A 109 -2.26 -5.83 7.46
N ARG A 110 -1.45 -5.39 8.41
CA ARG A 110 -0.05 -5.04 8.18
C ARG A 110 0.82 -6.13 8.78
N PHE A 111 1.67 -6.75 7.97
CA PHE A 111 2.59 -7.79 8.42
C PHE A 111 3.98 -7.21 8.70
N LYS A 112 4.67 -7.76 9.70
CA LYS A 112 6.06 -7.41 9.97
C LYS A 112 6.92 -7.94 8.84
N ALA A 113 7.56 -7.06 8.08
CA ALA A 113 8.42 -7.44 6.95
C ALA A 113 9.48 -8.49 7.34
N GLY A 114 10.16 -8.29 8.47
CA GLY A 114 11.16 -9.26 8.96
C GLY A 114 10.59 -10.61 9.39
N ALA A 115 9.33 -10.67 9.82
CA ALA A 115 8.69 -11.95 10.15
C ALA A 115 8.24 -12.68 8.89
N ALA A 116 7.63 -11.96 7.94
CA ALA A 116 7.23 -12.49 6.64
C ALA A 116 8.44 -13.01 5.85
N ASN A 117 9.49 -12.21 5.70
CA ASN A 117 10.68 -12.61 4.95
C ASN A 117 11.40 -13.81 5.56
N ARG A 118 11.41 -13.95 6.90
CA ARG A 118 11.97 -15.14 7.55
C ARG A 118 11.10 -16.38 7.34
N TYR A 119 9.79 -16.20 7.25
CA TYR A 119 8.87 -17.30 7.02
C TYR A 119 8.98 -17.84 5.58
N PHE A 120 8.99 -16.93 4.60
CA PHE A 120 9.11 -17.28 3.18
C PHE A 120 10.56 -17.50 2.73
N GLY A 121 11.55 -17.07 3.53
CA GLY A 121 12.99 -17.20 3.22
C GLY A 121 13.54 -16.15 2.25
N HIS A 122 12.69 -15.31 1.67
CA HIS A 122 13.06 -14.23 0.76
C HIS A 122 12.09 -13.04 0.89
N GLY A 123 12.35 -11.95 0.16
CA GLY A 123 11.43 -10.80 0.06
C GLY A 123 10.29 -11.06 -0.95
N PRO A 124 9.24 -10.21 -0.96
CA PRO A 124 8.16 -10.33 -1.94
C PRO A 124 8.69 -10.22 -3.38
N VAL A 125 8.00 -10.86 -4.32
CA VAL A 125 8.36 -10.83 -5.74
C VAL A 125 8.21 -9.39 -6.25
N SER A 126 9.20 -8.91 -7.01
CA SER A 126 9.17 -7.60 -7.65
C SER A 126 7.94 -7.47 -8.54
N GLY A 127 7.08 -6.48 -8.28
CA GLY A 127 5.80 -6.25 -8.98
C GLY A 127 4.59 -6.14 -8.06
N PHE A 128 4.68 -6.55 -6.79
CA PHE A 128 3.60 -6.45 -5.80
C PHE A 128 3.66 -5.22 -4.88
N SER A 129 4.41 -4.17 -5.24
CA SER A 129 4.28 -2.86 -4.62
C SER A 129 2.85 -2.39 -4.83
N GLU A 130 2.10 -2.12 -3.76
CA GLU A 130 0.67 -1.75 -3.82
C GLU A 130 0.45 -0.38 -4.53
N GLU A 131 1.53 0.34 -4.86
CA GLU A 131 1.51 1.48 -5.80
C GLU A 131 1.22 1.04 -7.26
N THR A 132 1.29 -0.26 -7.55
CA THR A 132 0.87 -0.87 -8.83
C THR A 132 -0.61 -1.31 -8.80
N ALA A 133 -1.30 -1.21 -7.66
CA ALA A 133 -2.69 -1.67 -7.51
C ALA A 133 -3.76 -0.56 -7.52
N SER A 134 -3.40 0.71 -7.74
CA SER A 134 -4.32 1.64 -8.39
C SER A 134 -4.07 1.55 -9.88
N GLY A 135 -4.97 0.86 -10.59
CA GLY A 135 -4.94 0.70 -12.04
C GLY A 135 -4.90 2.03 -12.79
N GLY A 136 -3.71 2.61 -12.88
CA GLY A 136 -3.41 3.64 -13.84
C GLY A 136 -3.43 2.98 -15.21
N THR A 137 -4.18 3.56 -16.15
CA THR A 137 -4.03 3.15 -17.55
C THR A 137 -2.61 3.51 -17.99
N LEU A 138 -1.82 2.52 -18.41
CA LEU A 138 -0.51 2.79 -19.02
C LEU A 138 -0.76 3.47 -20.36
N ILE A 139 -0.24 4.69 -20.49
CA ILE A 139 -0.26 5.42 -21.75
C ILE A 139 1.14 5.35 -22.32
N LEU A 140 1.27 4.68 -23.47
CA LEU A 140 2.52 4.59 -24.22
C LEU A 140 2.36 5.30 -25.57
N PRO A 141 2.73 6.59 -25.66
CA PRO A 141 2.61 7.35 -26.89
C PRO A 141 3.68 6.92 -27.89
N PHE A 142 3.29 6.65 -29.12
CA PHE A 142 4.23 6.47 -30.23
C PHE A 142 4.08 7.60 -31.25
N TYR A 143 5.14 7.86 -32.00
CA TYR A 143 5.14 8.79 -33.12
C TYR A 143 5.56 8.06 -34.40
N GLN A 144 4.83 8.30 -35.49
CA GLN A 144 5.17 7.76 -36.81
C GLN A 144 5.63 8.87 -37.74
N ASP A 145 6.85 8.71 -38.26
CA ASP A 145 7.41 9.52 -39.33
C ASP A 145 7.64 8.62 -40.56
N GLY A 146 6.71 8.69 -41.52
CA GLY A 146 6.66 7.79 -42.66
C GLY A 146 6.48 6.33 -42.23
N THR A 147 7.48 5.49 -42.45
CA THR A 147 7.48 4.06 -42.08
C THR A 147 8.18 3.78 -40.75
N LYS A 148 8.77 4.80 -40.10
CA LYS A 148 9.48 4.64 -38.83
C LYS A 148 8.55 4.94 -37.67
N THR A 149 8.44 4.00 -36.75
CA THR A 149 7.80 4.20 -35.45
C THR A 149 8.87 4.56 -34.43
N VAL A 150 8.57 5.54 -33.58
CA VAL A 150 9.45 6.02 -32.52
C VAL A 150 8.65 6.05 -31.22
N LEU A 151 9.06 5.27 -30.23
CA LEU A 151 8.48 5.28 -28.90
C LEU A 151 9.31 6.18 -27.96
N TRP A 152 10.57 5.83 -27.75
CA TRP A 152 11.32 6.31 -26.58
C TRP A 152 12.14 7.58 -26.78
N ASP A 153 12.39 7.99 -28.03
CA ASP A 153 13.19 9.18 -28.32
C ASP A 153 12.35 10.45 -28.14
N THR A 154 12.45 11.09 -26.97
CA THR A 154 11.70 12.32 -26.64
C THR A 154 12.00 13.51 -27.56
N ALA A 155 13.14 13.52 -28.26
CA ALA A 155 13.45 14.56 -29.24
C ALA A 155 12.69 14.34 -30.56
N LYS A 156 12.33 13.09 -30.87
CA LYS A 156 11.62 12.71 -32.10
C LYS A 156 10.14 12.37 -31.88
N ASN A 157 9.76 11.99 -30.66
CA ASN A 157 8.39 11.69 -30.25
C ASN A 157 7.82 12.87 -29.43
N PRO A 158 7.14 13.83 -30.10
CA PRO A 158 6.57 14.99 -29.40
C PRO A 158 5.46 14.60 -28.43
N TRP A 159 4.80 13.45 -28.64
CA TRP A 159 3.74 12.98 -27.75
C TRP A 159 4.30 12.48 -26.43
N LEU A 160 5.33 11.63 -26.44
CA LEU A 160 5.98 11.19 -25.20
C LEU A 160 6.46 12.38 -24.38
N LYS A 161 7.10 13.36 -25.04
CA LYS A 161 7.54 14.59 -24.38
C LYS A 161 6.38 15.36 -23.75
N ALA A 162 5.28 15.55 -24.48
CA ALA A 162 4.12 16.28 -23.97
C ALA A 162 3.47 15.60 -22.75
N TRP A 163 3.42 14.26 -22.75
CA TRP A 163 2.89 13.48 -21.63
C TRP A 163 3.80 13.51 -20.40
N LEU A 164 5.12 13.51 -20.58
CA LEU A 164 6.10 13.66 -19.49
C LEU A 164 6.09 15.08 -18.89
N ASP A 165 5.90 16.10 -19.73
CA ASP A 165 5.85 17.50 -19.31
C ASP A 165 4.51 17.84 -18.61
N ALA A 166 3.44 17.08 -18.88
CA ALA A 166 2.16 17.22 -18.21
C ALA A 166 2.29 16.77 -16.74
N LYS A 167 2.13 17.72 -15.79
CA LYS A 167 2.16 17.40 -14.36
C LYS A 167 1.04 16.42 -14.01
N THR A 168 1.41 15.19 -13.66
CA THR A 168 0.51 14.15 -13.16
C THR A 168 0.17 14.44 -11.69
N GLY A 169 -0.86 15.26 -11.49
CA GLY A 169 -1.49 15.45 -10.18
C GLY A 169 -2.58 14.40 -9.86
N ASP A 170 -2.91 13.55 -10.84
CA ASP A 170 -4.05 12.64 -10.79
C ASP A 170 -3.57 11.20 -11.04
N SER A 171 -3.90 10.29 -10.14
CA SER A 171 -3.40 8.91 -10.08
C SER A 171 -4.06 7.95 -11.09
N SER A 172 -4.64 8.47 -12.17
CA SER A 172 -5.50 7.69 -13.08
C SER A 172 -4.75 7.10 -14.30
N TYR A 173 -3.52 7.53 -14.58
CA TYR A 173 -2.70 7.01 -15.67
C TYR A 173 -1.21 7.10 -15.34
N ILE A 174 -0.42 6.23 -15.97
CA ILE A 174 1.05 6.18 -15.81
C ILE A 174 1.66 6.35 -17.20
N VAL A 175 2.67 7.21 -17.29
CA VAL A 175 3.48 7.42 -18.49
C VAL A 175 4.90 6.93 -18.15
N PRO A 176 5.46 5.98 -18.92
CA PRO A 176 6.81 5.49 -18.68
C PRO A 176 7.83 6.60 -18.95
N LEU A 177 8.92 6.60 -18.17
CA LEU A 177 9.96 7.62 -18.27
C LEU A 177 10.81 7.45 -19.53
N GLY A 178 10.79 6.26 -20.12
CA GLY A 178 11.65 5.87 -21.24
C GLY A 178 13.08 5.69 -20.78
N ASP A 179 13.27 5.05 -19.62
CA ASP A 179 14.60 4.68 -19.15
C ASP A 179 15.06 3.33 -19.75
N VAL A 180 16.25 2.88 -19.37
CA VAL A 180 16.82 1.63 -19.91
C VAL A 180 15.95 0.43 -19.55
N SER A 181 15.25 0.44 -18.43
CA SER A 181 14.35 -0.65 -18.04
C SER A 181 13.12 -0.69 -18.95
N ASP A 182 12.48 0.47 -19.16
CA ASP A 182 11.31 0.61 -20.04
C ASP A 182 11.62 0.14 -21.48
N MET A 183 12.80 0.48 -21.99
CA MET A 183 13.26 0.09 -23.32
C MET A 183 13.57 -1.40 -23.48
N MET A 184 13.88 -2.09 -22.38
CA MET A 184 14.09 -3.55 -22.40
C MET A 184 12.77 -4.30 -22.42
N ASP A 185 11.71 -3.70 -21.90
CA ASP A 185 10.38 -4.31 -21.83
C ASP A 185 9.59 -4.13 -23.13
N ILE A 186 9.64 -2.95 -23.76
CA ILE A 186 8.96 -2.67 -25.03
C ILE A 186 9.89 -1.97 -26.01
N HIS A 187 10.02 -2.51 -27.22
CA HIS A 187 10.84 -1.93 -28.29
C HIS A 187 10.02 -1.10 -29.29
N ASP A 188 10.70 -0.23 -30.06
CA ASP A 188 10.08 0.67 -31.05
C ASP A 188 9.18 -0.06 -32.09
N ASP A 189 9.50 -1.31 -32.40
CA ASP A 189 8.79 -2.16 -33.36
C ASP A 189 7.54 -2.84 -32.79
N GLN A 190 7.33 -2.80 -31.47
CA GLN A 190 6.20 -3.43 -30.79
C GLN A 190 5.01 -2.49 -30.54
N ALA A 191 5.10 -1.22 -30.97
CA ALA A 191 4.10 -0.19 -30.69
C ALA A 191 2.68 -0.45 -31.22
N LEU A 192 2.51 -1.34 -32.22
CA LEU A 192 1.26 -1.55 -32.97
C LEU A 192 0.74 -3.00 -32.90
N THR A 193 1.35 -3.83 -32.06
CA THR A 193 1.01 -5.25 -31.87
C THR A 193 0.04 -5.43 -30.70
#